data_AF-A0A5C9ED24-F1
#
_entry.id   AF-A0A5C9ED24-F1
#
_cell.length_a   1.000
_cell.length_b   1.000
_cell.length_c   1.000
_cell.angle_alpha   90.00
_cell.angle_beta   90.00
_cell.angle_gamma   90.00
#
_symmetry.space_group_name_H-M   'P 1'
#
loop_
_entity.id
_entity.type
_entity.pdbx_description
1 polymer ?
#
loop_
_entity_poly.entity_id
_entity_poly.type
_entity_poly.pdbx_seq_one_letter_code
_entity_poly.pdbx_strand_id
1 'polypeptide(L)'
;MALGFIIAAIFHSIFDFLLFEFILIVVSSFIMDFDVFLSKYAKDGNHRNLFSHSIIPSMIIIFLGLFFFWPVLIICGFAYLFHIIIDTFDWGTNFFFFPKKTFGIRYLITKEEEENLEEFLSEFKNPQSFFDFKYYNSKLSLSIEIAMFTGMVISMVFLALEYIFLIIIYFLGLYFHLSIHFKLKKIEDK
;
A
#
# COMPACT_ATOMS: atom_id res chain seq x y z
N MET A 1 1.89 -3.19 3.45
CA MET A 1 2.21 -4.55 3.97
C MET A 1 2.12 -4.71 5.49
N ALA A 2 2.82 -3.91 6.32
CA ALA A 2 2.80 -4.06 7.79
C ALA A 2 1.38 -4.04 8.40
N LEU A 3 0.50 -3.18 7.86
CA LEU A 3 -0.91 -3.13 8.26
C LEU A 3 -1.63 -4.47 8.10
N GLY A 4 -1.37 -5.21 7.01
CA GLY A 4 -1.98 -6.51 6.78
C GLY A 4 -1.64 -7.52 7.86
N PHE A 5 -0.38 -7.53 8.32
CA PHE A 5 0.05 -8.35 9.45
C PHE A 5 -0.62 -7.95 10.76
N ILE A 6 -0.74 -6.64 11.04
CA ILE A 6 -1.42 -6.15 12.24
C ILE A 6 -2.89 -6.60 12.24
N ILE A 7 -3.60 -6.37 11.12
CA ILE A 7 -5.00 -6.77 10.97
C ILE A 7 -5.13 -8.30 11.11
N ALA A 8 -4.30 -9.07 10.39
CA ALA A 8 -4.34 -10.53 10.46
C ALA A 8 -4.08 -11.04 11.89
N ALA A 9 -3.11 -10.48 12.60
CA ALA A 9 -2.79 -10.87 13.98
C ALA A 9 -3.93 -10.54 14.96
N ILE A 10 -4.50 -9.34 14.88
CA ILE A 10 -5.65 -8.96 15.73
C ILE A 10 -6.82 -9.92 15.51
N PHE A 11 -7.20 -10.17 14.26
CA PHE A 11 -8.35 -11.02 13.98
C PHE A 11 -8.06 -12.51 14.18
N HIS A 12 -6.83 -12.96 13.97
CA HIS A 12 -6.42 -14.33 14.31
C HIS A 12 -6.62 -14.62 15.80
N SER A 13 -6.30 -13.67 16.69
CA SER A 13 -6.54 -13.84 18.14
C SER A 13 -8.03 -14.00 18.53
N ILE A 14 -8.96 -13.66 17.63
CA ILE A 14 -10.41 -13.73 17.85
C ILE A 14 -11.01 -14.96 17.16
N PHE A 15 -10.54 -15.28 15.95
CA PHE A 15 -11.16 -16.27 15.06
C PHE A 15 -10.34 -17.54 14.86
N ASP A 16 -9.12 -17.61 15.39
CA ASP A 16 -8.21 -18.75 15.27
C ASP A 16 -7.97 -19.19 13.82
N PHE A 17 -7.60 -18.22 12.97
CA PHE A 17 -7.35 -18.46 11.54
C PHE A 17 -6.28 -19.51 11.25
N LEU A 18 -6.55 -20.33 10.24
CA LEU A 18 -5.55 -21.20 9.62
C LEU A 18 -4.46 -20.37 8.91
N LEU A 19 -3.29 -20.95 8.73
CA LEU A 19 -2.15 -20.30 8.06
C LEU A 19 -2.53 -19.70 6.69
N PHE A 20 -3.32 -20.44 5.90
CA PHE A 20 -3.80 -19.96 4.61
C PHE A 20 -4.66 -18.70 4.72
N GLU A 21 -5.58 -18.66 5.68
CA GLU A 21 -6.47 -17.52 5.92
C GLU A 21 -5.69 -16.29 6.40
N PHE A 22 -4.69 -16.51 7.26
CA PHE A 22 -3.77 -15.48 7.71
C PHE A 22 -3.00 -14.86 6.53
N ILE A 23 -2.39 -15.72 5.70
CA ILE A 23 -1.67 -15.29 4.49
C ILE A 23 -2.60 -14.53 3.54
N LEU A 24 -3.84 -14.99 3.38
CA LEU A 24 -4.81 -14.34 2.50
C LEU A 24 -5.10 -12.90 2.94
N ILE A 25 -5.25 -12.64 4.24
CA ILE A 25 -5.45 -11.29 4.79
C ILE A 25 -4.22 -10.43 4.56
N VAL A 26 -3.03 -10.97 4.85
CA VAL A 26 -1.75 -10.27 4.66
C VAL A 26 -1.56 -9.88 3.19
N VAL A 27 -1.73 -10.83 2.26
CA VAL A 27 -1.60 -10.59 0.82
C VAL A 27 -2.64 -9.58 0.33
N SER A 28 -3.90 -9.70 0.76
CA SER A 28 -4.97 -8.76 0.38
C SER A 28 -4.66 -7.32 0.76
N SER A 29 -3.83 -7.10 1.79
CA SER A 29 -3.42 -5.77 2.24
C SER A 29 -2.41 -5.08 1.32
N PHE A 30 -1.80 -5.76 0.35
CA PHE A 30 -0.78 -5.14 -0.52
C PHE A 30 -0.83 -5.66 -1.97
N ILE A 31 -1.72 -6.59 -2.30
CA ILE A 31 -1.83 -7.16 -3.64
C ILE A 31 -2.10 -6.10 -4.72
N MET A 32 -2.75 -4.99 -4.35
CA MET A 32 -3.01 -3.91 -5.31
C MET A 32 -1.73 -3.24 -5.81
N ASP A 33 -0.67 -3.13 -5.00
CA ASP A 33 0.59 -2.50 -5.39
C ASP A 33 1.29 -3.26 -6.53
N PHE A 34 0.95 -4.54 -6.76
CA PHE A 34 1.47 -5.30 -7.91
C PHE A 34 0.95 -4.77 -9.25
N ASP A 35 -0.08 -3.93 -9.26
CA ASP A 35 -0.51 -3.24 -10.47
C ASP A 35 0.51 -2.20 -10.96
N VAL A 36 1.58 -1.92 -10.20
CA VAL A 36 2.73 -1.15 -10.67
C VAL A 36 3.34 -1.73 -11.94
N PHE A 37 3.27 -3.06 -12.13
CA PHE A 37 3.71 -3.73 -13.37
C PHE A 37 2.77 -3.45 -14.55
N LEU A 38 1.58 -2.94 -14.28
CA LEU A 38 0.56 -2.53 -15.26
C LEU A 38 0.50 -1.00 -15.42
N SER A 39 1.39 -0.25 -14.76
CA SER A 39 1.47 1.23 -14.81
C SER A 39 1.48 1.82 -16.22
N LYS A 40 2.02 1.10 -17.21
CA LYS A 40 1.99 1.51 -18.63
C LYS A 40 0.58 1.69 -19.21
N TYR A 41 -0.44 1.06 -18.60
CA TYR A 41 -1.84 1.21 -18.97
C TYR A 41 -2.55 2.31 -18.18
N ALA A 42 -1.89 2.86 -17.16
CA ALA A 42 -2.45 3.91 -16.32
C ALA A 42 -2.22 5.29 -16.93
N LYS A 43 -3.15 6.22 -16.67
CA LYS A 43 -2.98 7.62 -17.07
C LYS A 43 -1.75 8.20 -16.38
N ASP A 44 -0.92 8.92 -17.16
CA ASP A 44 0.31 9.58 -16.70
C ASP A 44 1.35 8.59 -16.10
N GLY A 45 1.22 7.29 -16.42
CA GLY A 45 2.10 6.24 -15.90
C GLY A 45 1.90 5.92 -14.42
N ASN A 46 0.86 6.48 -13.78
CA ASN A 46 0.61 6.33 -12.35
C ASN A 46 -0.38 5.19 -12.08
N HIS A 47 0.11 4.05 -11.60
CA HIS A 47 -0.70 2.86 -11.29
C HIS A 47 -1.85 3.12 -10.30
N ARG A 48 -1.78 4.17 -9.48
CA ARG A 48 -2.86 4.60 -8.56
C ARG A 48 -4.13 5.08 -9.29
N ASN A 49 -4.04 5.29 -10.60
CA ASN A 49 -5.17 5.57 -11.47
C ASN A 49 -5.83 4.30 -12.04
N LEU A 50 -5.26 3.12 -11.78
CA LEU A 50 -5.85 1.85 -12.18
C LEU A 50 -7.03 1.49 -11.28
N PHE A 51 -7.92 0.65 -11.82
CA PHE A 51 -9.12 0.19 -11.13
C PHE A 51 -8.83 -0.52 -9.80
N SER A 52 -7.67 -1.17 -9.67
CA SER A 52 -7.16 -1.79 -8.45
C SER A 52 -7.02 -0.79 -7.30
N HIS A 53 -6.61 0.45 -7.57
CA HIS A 53 -6.50 1.50 -6.56
C HIS A 53 -7.81 2.28 -6.39
N SER A 54 -8.94 1.57 -6.38
CA SER A 54 -10.27 2.10 -6.07
C SER A 54 -10.96 1.29 -4.99
N ILE A 55 -11.97 1.86 -4.32
CA ILE A 55 -12.77 1.15 -3.30
C ILE A 55 -13.53 -0.05 -3.87
N ILE A 56 -13.75 -0.08 -5.18
CA ILE A 56 -14.65 -1.05 -5.83
C ILE A 56 -14.18 -2.51 -5.61
N PRO A 57 -12.91 -2.90 -5.91
CA PRO A 57 -12.37 -4.21 -5.53
C PRO A 57 -12.63 -4.60 -4.07
N SER A 58 -12.40 -3.68 -3.12
CA SER A 58 -12.61 -3.95 -1.70
C SER A 58 -14.08 -4.27 -1.38
N MET A 59 -15.02 -3.53 -1.98
CA MET A 59 -16.45 -3.73 -1.80
C MET A 59 -16.92 -5.07 -2.39
N ILE A 60 -16.35 -5.48 -3.53
CA ILE A 60 -16.62 -6.79 -4.12
C ILE A 60 -16.16 -7.90 -3.17
N ILE A 61 -14.95 -7.80 -2.61
CA ILE A 61 -14.41 -8.79 -1.68
C ILE A 61 -15.28 -8.89 -0.41
N ILE A 62 -15.68 -7.74 0.16
CA ILE A 62 -16.59 -7.70 1.32
C ILE A 62 -17.93 -8.36 0.99
N PHE A 63 -18.53 -8.02 -0.16
CA PHE A 63 -19.80 -8.58 -0.57
C PHE A 63 -19.72 -10.11 -0.75
N LEU A 64 -18.65 -10.62 -1.36
CA LEU A 64 -18.42 -12.06 -1.47
C LEU A 64 -18.26 -12.71 -0.09
N GLY A 65 -17.53 -12.08 0.83
CA GLY A 65 -17.39 -12.57 2.20
C GLY A 65 -18.72 -12.65 2.95
N LEU A 66 -19.60 -11.65 2.77
CA LEU A 66 -20.96 -11.67 3.32
C LEU A 66 -21.82 -12.76 2.67
N PHE A 67 -21.74 -12.93 1.35
CA PHE A 67 -22.52 -13.93 0.61
C PHE A 67 -22.15 -15.37 0.99
N PHE A 68 -20.87 -15.66 1.17
CA PHE A 68 -20.36 -16.98 1.58
C PHE A 68 -20.29 -17.18 3.09
N PHE A 69 -20.67 -16.18 3.90
CA PHE A 69 -20.52 -16.20 5.36
C PHE A 69 -19.09 -16.52 5.82
N TRP A 70 -18.08 -15.99 5.11
CA TRP A 70 -16.66 -16.25 5.41
C TRP A 70 -15.97 -14.99 5.95
N PRO A 71 -15.76 -14.90 7.29
CA PRO A 71 -15.19 -13.71 7.93
C PRO A 71 -13.83 -13.29 7.37
N VAL A 72 -13.01 -14.25 6.94
CA VAL A 72 -11.68 -13.99 6.36
C VAL A 72 -11.79 -13.12 5.12
N LEU A 73 -12.73 -13.37 4.21
CA LEU A 73 -12.92 -12.54 3.02
C LEU A 73 -13.39 -11.13 3.41
N ILE A 74 -14.27 -10.99 4.39
CA ILE A 74 -14.70 -9.68 4.88
C ILE A 74 -13.48 -8.89 5.38
N ILE A 75 -12.61 -9.53 6.17
CA ILE A 75 -11.38 -8.92 6.70
C ILE A 75 -10.38 -8.62 5.58
N CYS A 76 -10.24 -9.48 4.57
CA CYS A 76 -9.42 -9.22 3.39
C CYS A 76 -9.89 -7.96 2.66
N GLY A 77 -11.21 -7.80 2.50
CA GLY A 77 -11.80 -6.61 1.90
C GLY A 77 -11.52 -5.34 2.71
N PHE A 78 -11.60 -5.40 4.05
CA PHE A 78 -11.20 -4.29 4.91
C PHE A 78 -9.70 -4.01 4.86
N ALA A 79 -8.84 -5.04 4.83
CA ALA A 79 -7.39 -4.87 4.72
C ALA A 79 -7.01 -4.17 3.40
N TYR A 80 -7.66 -4.56 2.29
CA TYR A 80 -7.55 -3.89 1.00
C TYR A 80 -8.03 -2.44 1.10
N LEU A 81 -9.22 -2.20 1.67
CA LEU A 81 -9.78 -0.87 1.84
C LEU A 81 -8.85 0.08 2.61
N PHE A 82 -8.28 -0.38 3.73
CA PHE A 82 -7.39 0.47 4.53
C PHE A 82 -6.13 0.86 3.77
N HIS A 83 -5.58 -0.02 2.93
CA HIS A 83 -4.44 0.33 2.07
C HIS A 83 -4.82 1.46 1.11
N ILE A 84 -5.96 1.37 0.41
CA ILE A 84 -6.44 2.45 -0.49
C ILE A 84 -6.62 3.75 0.28
N ILE A 85 -7.19 3.69 1.49
CA ILE A 85 -7.39 4.88 2.32
C ILE A 85 -6.04 5.54 2.62
N ILE A 86 -5.03 4.78 3.04
CA ILE A 86 -3.68 5.31 3.30
C ILE A 86 -3.10 5.93 2.03
N ASP A 87 -3.17 5.24 0.89
CA ASP A 87 -2.68 5.77 -0.39
C ASP A 87 -3.40 7.05 -0.82
N THR A 88 -4.67 7.20 -0.45
CA THR A 88 -5.48 8.40 -0.70
C THR A 88 -4.99 9.58 0.14
N PHE A 89 -4.50 9.33 1.35
CA PHE A 89 -3.86 10.35 2.19
C PHE A 89 -2.47 10.72 1.68
N ASP A 90 -1.64 9.72 1.35
CA ASP A 90 -0.24 9.94 0.99
C ASP A 90 -0.09 10.64 -0.37
N TRP A 91 -0.71 10.10 -1.41
CA TRP A 91 -0.51 10.52 -2.79
C TRP A 91 -1.80 10.87 -3.54
N GLY A 92 -2.95 10.52 -2.95
CA GLY A 92 -4.23 10.54 -3.66
C GLY A 92 -4.40 9.32 -4.55
N THR A 93 -5.65 8.95 -4.77
CA THR A 93 -6.04 7.81 -5.61
C THR A 93 -7.28 8.19 -6.42
N ASN A 94 -7.63 7.41 -7.44
CA ASN A 94 -8.97 7.49 -8.00
C ASN A 94 -9.95 6.68 -7.14
N PHE A 95 -10.20 7.14 -5.91
CA PHE A 95 -10.89 6.39 -4.84
C PHE A 95 -12.19 5.72 -5.30
N PHE A 96 -13.00 6.40 -6.11
CA PHE A 96 -14.28 5.89 -6.61
C PHE A 96 -14.25 5.47 -8.09
N PHE A 97 -13.07 5.51 -8.74
CA PHE A 97 -12.93 5.29 -10.17
C PHE A 97 -13.83 6.22 -11.03
N PHE A 98 -14.13 7.42 -10.53
CA PHE A 98 -14.88 8.46 -11.24
C PHE A 98 -14.01 9.09 -12.35
N PRO A 99 -14.59 9.83 -13.32
CA PRO A 99 -13.87 10.25 -14.52
C PRO A 99 -12.60 11.06 -14.17
N LYS A 100 -11.43 10.45 -14.41
CA LYS A 100 -10.07 11.01 -14.44
C LYS A 100 -9.71 12.02 -13.32
N LYS A 101 -10.41 11.99 -12.18
CA LYS A 101 -10.13 12.87 -11.04
C LYS A 101 -9.57 12.03 -9.90
N THR A 102 -8.32 12.30 -9.58
CA THR A 102 -7.64 11.80 -8.38
C THR A 102 -8.15 12.57 -7.16
N PHE A 103 -8.73 11.85 -6.21
CA PHE A 103 -9.21 12.37 -4.93
C PHE A 103 -8.22 12.01 -3.82
N GLY A 104 -8.07 12.88 -2.83
CA GLY A 104 -7.20 12.63 -1.68
C GLY A 104 -6.48 13.88 -1.20
N ILE A 105 -5.95 13.82 0.02
CA ILE A 105 -5.23 14.95 0.65
C ILE A 105 -3.86 15.15 0.00
N ARG A 106 -3.28 14.08 -0.57
CA ARG A 106 -1.96 14.06 -1.22
C ARG A 106 -0.89 14.75 -0.37
N TYR A 107 -0.78 14.31 0.88
CA TYR A 107 0.11 14.92 1.87
C TYR A 107 1.55 15.15 1.37
N LEU A 108 2.03 14.30 0.47
CA LEU A 108 3.40 14.36 -0.04
C LEU A 108 3.63 15.35 -1.19
N ILE A 109 2.57 15.92 -1.78
CA ILE A 109 2.64 16.83 -2.92
C ILE A 109 1.93 18.13 -2.57
N THR A 110 2.58 19.26 -2.82
CA THR A 110 1.95 20.58 -2.64
C THR A 110 0.98 20.89 -3.79
N LYS A 111 0.07 21.85 -3.60
CA LYS A 111 -0.85 22.25 -4.69
C LYS A 111 -0.12 22.78 -5.93
N GLU A 112 0.97 23.51 -5.72
CA GLU A 112 1.80 24.05 -6.81
C GLU A 112 2.46 22.94 -7.61
N GLU A 113 3.01 21.93 -6.93
CA GLU A 113 3.58 20.73 -7.56
C GLU A 113 2.52 19.89 -8.28
N GLU A 114 1.28 19.87 -7.77
CA GLU A 114 0.19 19.18 -8.45
C GLU A 114 -0.22 19.90 -9.75
N GLU A 115 -0.35 21.23 -9.71
CA GLU A 115 -0.76 22.04 -10.87
C GLU A 115 0.32 22.08 -11.96
N ASN A 116 1.60 22.00 -11.59
CA ASN A 116 2.75 22.06 -12.50
C ASN A 116 3.54 20.75 -12.52
N LEU A 117 2.87 19.61 -12.33
CA LEU A 117 3.52 18.31 -12.13
C LEU A 117 4.53 17.96 -13.23
N GLU A 118 4.23 18.25 -14.50
CA GLU A 118 5.16 17.98 -15.62
C GLU A 118 6.48 18.74 -15.49
N GLU A 119 6.45 19.97 -14.98
CA GLU A 119 7.65 20.79 -14.76
C GLU A 119 8.53 20.16 -13.68
N PHE A 120 7.96 19.85 -12.51
CA PHE A 120 8.70 19.20 -11.43
C PHE A 120 9.20 17.80 -11.79
N LEU A 121 8.43 17.02 -12.55
CA LEU A 121 8.89 15.72 -13.03
C LEU A 121 10.05 15.83 -14.01
N SER A 122 10.13 16.93 -14.79
CA SER A 122 11.20 17.17 -15.76
C SER A 122 12.56 17.52 -15.12
N GLU A 123 12.57 17.92 -13.85
CA GLU A 123 13.80 18.16 -13.09
C GLU A 123 14.57 16.87 -12.76
N PHE A 124 13.89 15.72 -12.81
CA PHE A 124 14.47 14.41 -12.54
C PHE A 124 14.79 13.69 -13.84
N LYS A 125 15.91 12.95 -13.87
CA LYS A 125 16.23 12.06 -15.00
C LYS A 125 15.24 10.93 -15.13
N ASN A 126 14.65 10.50 -14.02
CA ASN A 126 13.54 9.57 -13.97
C ASN A 126 12.36 10.19 -13.19
N PRO A 127 11.18 10.37 -13.81
CA PRO A 127 9.99 10.91 -13.13
C PRO A 127 9.60 10.18 -11.83
N GLN A 128 9.93 8.89 -11.71
CA GLN A 128 9.68 8.12 -10.49
C GLN A 128 10.48 8.66 -9.27
N SER A 129 11.65 9.26 -9.52
CA SER A 129 12.53 9.83 -8.48
C SER A 129 11.84 10.94 -7.68
N PHE A 130 10.96 11.73 -8.30
CA PHE A 130 10.20 12.78 -7.62
C PHE A 130 9.40 12.23 -6.44
N PHE A 131 8.58 11.21 -6.69
CA PHE A 131 7.73 10.59 -5.68
C PHE A 131 8.58 9.81 -4.65
N ASP A 132 9.56 9.05 -5.12
CA ASP A 132 10.42 8.25 -4.26
C ASP A 132 11.20 9.12 -3.25
N PHE A 133 11.82 10.21 -3.71
CA PHE A 133 12.58 11.09 -2.83
C PHE A 133 11.69 11.89 -1.88
N LYS A 134 10.50 12.32 -2.31
CA LYS A 134 9.50 12.95 -1.41
C LYS A 134 9.13 12.03 -0.26
N TYR A 135 8.89 10.74 -0.56
CA TYR A 135 8.59 9.75 0.47
C TYR A 135 9.73 9.59 1.47
N TYR A 136 10.94 9.30 0.99
CA TYR A 136 12.09 9.03 1.87
C TYR A 136 12.65 10.27 2.57
N ASN A 137 12.37 11.48 2.07
CA ASN A 137 12.72 12.73 2.77
C ASN A 137 11.64 13.17 3.77
N SER A 138 10.43 12.60 3.71
CA SER A 138 9.36 12.88 4.66
C SER A 138 9.62 12.18 6.00
N LYS A 139 10.06 12.97 6.99
CA LYS A 139 10.24 12.47 8.37
C LYS A 139 8.96 11.86 8.94
N LEU A 140 7.80 12.42 8.57
CA LEU A 140 6.51 11.89 9.03
C LEU A 140 6.24 10.50 8.44
N SER A 141 6.43 10.33 7.13
CA SER A 141 6.22 9.05 6.45
C SER A 141 7.13 7.96 7.01
N LEU A 142 8.42 8.27 7.19
CA LEU A 142 9.36 7.35 7.83
C LEU A 142 8.98 7.02 9.28
N SER A 143 8.51 8.00 10.05
CA SER A 143 8.08 7.78 11.43
C SER A 143 6.85 6.87 11.50
N ILE A 144 5.88 7.07 10.59
CA ILE A 144 4.69 6.22 10.46
C ILE A 144 5.12 4.80 10.06
N GLU A 145 6.03 4.64 9.10
CA GLU A 145 6.51 3.33 8.67
C GLU A 145 7.20 2.56 9.81
N ILE A 146 8.07 3.22 10.57
CA ILE A 146 8.73 2.63 11.76
C ILE A 146 7.69 2.25 12.82
N ALA A 147 6.71 3.11 13.08
CA ALA A 147 5.64 2.82 14.03
C ALA A 147 4.80 1.61 13.57
N MET A 148 4.47 1.53 12.29
CA MET A 148 3.74 0.40 11.69
C MET A 148 4.55 -0.90 11.73
N PHE A 149 5.85 -0.85 11.46
CA PHE A 149 6.72 -2.01 11.60
C PHE A 149 6.80 -2.50 13.05
N THR A 150 6.98 -1.57 14.00
CA THR A 150 7.02 -1.90 15.42
C THR A 150 5.68 -2.50 15.87
N GLY A 151 4.56 -1.89 15.46
CA GLY A 151 3.22 -2.39 15.71
C GLY A 151 2.99 -3.78 15.12
N MET A 152 3.49 -4.05 13.92
CA MET A 152 3.47 -5.38 13.30
C MET A 152 4.22 -6.40 14.17
N VAL A 153 5.47 -6.12 14.56
CA VAL A 153 6.28 -7.06 15.36
C VAL A 153 5.60 -7.34 16.70
N ILE A 154 5.14 -6.30 17.40
CA ILE A 154 4.41 -6.44 18.67
C ILE A 154 3.16 -7.30 18.47
N SER A 155 2.33 -6.97 17.47
CA SER A 155 1.08 -7.69 17.21
C SER A 155 1.35 -9.16 16.90
N MET A 156 2.35 -9.46 16.07
CA MET A 156 2.71 -10.85 15.75
C MET A 156 3.20 -11.63 16.97
N VAL A 157 4.06 -11.04 17.81
CA VAL A 157 4.60 -11.71 18.99
C VAL A 157 3.51 -12.03 20.02
N PHE A 158 2.57 -11.11 20.23
CA PHE A 158 1.54 -11.27 21.27
C PHE A 158 0.27 -11.96 20.79
N LEU A 159 -0.06 -11.90 19.49
CA LEU A 159 -1.36 -12.33 18.97
C LEU A 159 -1.29 -13.43 17.91
N ALA A 160 -0.11 -13.73 17.34
CA ALA A 160 0.06 -14.71 16.26
C ALA A 160 1.50 -15.28 16.20
N LEU A 161 2.05 -15.69 17.35
CA LEU A 161 3.45 -16.09 17.48
C LEU A 161 3.80 -17.30 16.58
N GLU A 162 2.87 -18.22 16.41
CA GLU A 162 2.96 -19.38 15.50
C GLU A 162 3.25 -18.98 14.05
N TYR A 163 2.86 -17.77 13.65
CA TYR A 163 3.02 -17.24 12.30
C TYR A 163 4.14 -16.20 12.18
N ILE A 164 4.98 -16.02 13.22
CA ILE A 164 6.05 -15.02 13.25
C ILE A 164 7.02 -15.13 12.07
N PHE A 165 7.24 -16.34 11.54
CA PHE A 165 8.11 -16.57 10.38
C PHE A 165 7.62 -15.85 9.12
N LEU A 166 6.33 -15.52 9.02
CA LEU A 166 5.77 -14.80 7.88
C LEU A 166 6.30 -13.36 7.78
N ILE A 167 6.89 -12.79 8.85
CA ILE A 167 7.56 -11.48 8.80
C ILE A 167 8.66 -11.45 7.72
N ILE A 168 9.23 -12.58 7.32
CA ILE A 168 10.18 -12.65 6.19
C ILE A 168 9.59 -12.03 4.91
N ILE A 169 8.28 -12.18 4.66
CA ILE A 169 7.59 -11.57 3.51
C ILE A 169 7.70 -10.04 3.55
N TYR A 170 7.59 -9.44 4.74
CA TYR A 170 7.79 -8.01 4.94
C TYR A 170 9.19 -7.56 4.51
N PHE A 171 10.23 -8.29 4.92
CA PHE A 171 11.60 -7.95 4.53
C PHE A 171 11.86 -8.09 3.04
N LEU A 172 11.20 -9.04 2.36
CA LEU A 172 11.27 -9.14 0.89
C LEU A 172 10.66 -7.90 0.22
N GLY A 173 9.49 -7.45 0.69
CA GLY A 173 8.85 -6.23 0.21
C GLY A 173 9.71 -4.98 0.47
N LEU A 174 10.26 -4.86 1.68
CA LEU A 174 11.15 -3.75 2.06
C LEU A 174 12.42 -3.74 1.21
N TYR A 175 13.04 -4.90 0.97
CA TYR A 175 14.19 -5.01 0.08
C TYR A 175 13.87 -4.53 -1.33
N PHE A 176 12.71 -4.93 -1.88
CA PHE A 176 12.27 -4.47 -3.19
C PHE A 176 12.15 -2.93 -3.24
N HIS A 177 11.45 -2.32 -2.29
CA HIS A 177 11.30 -0.87 -2.19
C HIS A 177 12.65 -0.14 -2.07
N LEU A 178 13.51 -0.57 -1.14
CA LEU A 178 14.82 0.05 -0.95
C LEU A 178 15.73 -0.12 -2.18
N SER A 179 15.65 -1.27 -2.87
CA SER A 179 16.43 -1.50 -4.08
C SER A 179 16.06 -0.53 -5.21
N ILE A 180 14.78 -0.18 -5.32
CA ILE A 180 14.29 0.84 -6.27
C ILE A 180 14.82 2.21 -5.85
N HIS A 181 14.65 2.60 -4.58
CA HIS A 181 15.15 3.88 -4.06
C HIS A 181 16.64 4.09 -4.36
N PHE A 182 17.48 3.13 -3.98
CA PHE A 182 18.93 3.23 -4.20
C PHE A 182 19.31 3.23 -5.68
N LYS A 183 18.55 2.53 -6.53
CA LYS A 183 18.74 2.57 -7.98
C LYS A 183 18.40 3.96 -8.54
N LEU A 184 17.29 4.55 -8.14
CA LEU A 184 16.87 5.89 -8.56
C LEU A 184 17.87 6.94 -8.09
N LYS A 185 18.27 6.89 -6.81
CA LYS A 185 19.32 7.75 -6.25
C LYS A 185 20.61 7.71 -7.08
N LYS A 186 21.07 6.52 -7.46
CA LYS A 186 22.26 6.36 -8.32
C LYS A 186 22.08 6.92 -9.73
N ILE A 187 20.86 6.93 -10.27
CA ILE A 187 20.58 7.54 -11.59
C ILE A 187 20.65 9.06 -11.48
N GLU A 188 20.05 9.64 -10.45
CA GLU A 188 20.03 11.09 -10.25
C GLU A 188 21.41 11.65 -9.87
N ASP A 189 22.19 10.96 -9.02
CA ASP A 189 23.54 11.38 -8.58
C ASP A 189 24.60 11.35 -9.71
N LYS A 190 24.32 10.68 -10.84
CA LYS A 190 25.23 10.55 -12.00
C LYS A 190 25.17 11.74 -12.95
#